data_AF-X1LQX4-F1
#
_entry.id   AF-X1LQX4-F1
#
_cell.length_a   1.000
_cell.length_b   1.000
_cell.length_c   1.000
_cell.angle_alpha   90.00
_cell.angle_beta   90.00
_cell.angle_gamma   90.00
#
_symmetry.space_group_name_H-M   'P 1'
#
loop_
_entity.id
_entity.type
_entity.pdbx_description
1 polymer ?
#
loop_
_entity_poly.entity_id
_entity_poly.type
_entity_poly.pdbx_seq_one_letter_code
_entity_poly.pdbx_strand_id
1 'polypeptide(L)'
;MIASRFKKRGMSWSKRGALALLKIKETIINGEWDDWWKTEREKNIKITEFKPPLPAAYFKKEAETSPLIEVTIPALRGPDQGKPWVGVLRRLSEAGYYN
;
A
#
# COMPACT_ATOMS: atom_id res chain seq x y z
N MET A 1 -14.20 -0.99 -9.55
CA MET A 1 -13.65 0.38 -9.68
C MET A 1 -12.28 0.31 -10.35
N ILE A 2 -11.95 1.18 -11.31
CA ILE A 2 -10.65 1.15 -12.01
C ILE A 2 -9.46 1.31 -11.06
N ALA A 3 -9.61 2.10 -9.99
CA ALA A 3 -8.60 2.31 -8.96
C ALA A 3 -8.15 1.05 -8.19
N SER A 4 -8.94 -0.02 -8.17
CA SER A 4 -8.56 -1.29 -7.54
C SER A 4 -7.73 -2.20 -8.45
N ARG A 5 -7.80 -2.03 -9.79
CA ARG A 5 -7.04 -2.83 -10.76
C ARG A 5 -5.58 -2.40 -10.89
N PHE A 6 -5.24 -1.18 -10.46
CA PHE A 6 -3.89 -0.62 -10.56
C PHE A 6 -2.97 -0.90 -9.34
N LYS A 7 -3.40 -1.69 -8.35
CA LYS A 7 -2.66 -1.84 -7.08
C LYS A 7 -2.26 -3.27 -6.74
N LYS A 8 -1.27 -3.38 -5.83
CA LYS A 8 -1.14 -4.49 -4.86
C LYS A 8 -1.83 -4.12 -3.54
N ARG A 9 -2.24 -5.12 -2.74
CA ARG A 9 -3.08 -4.94 -1.52
C ARG A 9 -2.52 -3.86 -0.58
N GLY A 10 -3.40 -3.00 -0.04
CA GLY A 10 -3.10 -2.09 1.07
C GLY A 10 -3.08 -0.58 0.75
N MET A 11 -2.94 -0.16 -0.51
CA MET A 11 -2.94 1.27 -0.86
C MET A 11 -4.33 1.74 -1.35
N SER A 12 -4.66 3.03 -1.17
CA SER A 12 -5.80 3.72 -1.80
C SER A 12 -5.27 4.74 -2.83
N TRP A 13 -5.86 4.79 -4.04
CA TRP A 13 -5.54 5.80 -5.05
C TRP A 13 -6.77 6.67 -5.12
N SER A 14 -6.60 7.99 -5.14
CA SER A 14 -7.71 8.90 -5.41
C SER A 14 -8.28 8.60 -6.80
N LYS A 15 -9.58 8.86 -7.00
CA LYS A 15 -10.24 8.67 -8.31
C LYS A 15 -9.47 9.40 -9.42
N ARG A 16 -8.97 10.61 -9.13
CA ARG A 16 -8.15 11.42 -10.04
C ARG A 16 -6.83 10.72 -10.41
N GLY A 17 -6.12 10.15 -9.43
CA GLY A 17 -4.88 9.42 -9.69
C GLY A 17 -5.09 8.17 -10.54
N ALA A 18 -6.16 7.41 -10.28
CA ALA A 18 -6.48 6.22 -11.06
C ALA A 18 -6.85 6.55 -12.53
N LEU A 19 -7.54 7.66 -12.76
CA LEU A 19 -7.86 8.13 -14.12
C LEU A 19 -6.61 8.62 -14.87
N ALA A 20 -5.69 9.29 -14.18
CA ALA A 20 -4.42 9.70 -14.79
C ALA A 20 -3.59 8.49 -15.24
N LEU A 21 -3.49 7.44 -14.40
CA LEU A 21 -2.81 6.20 -14.75
C LEU A 21 -3.50 5.45 -15.90
N LEU A 22 -4.83 5.47 -15.94
CA LEU A 22 -5.59 4.90 -17.06
C LEU A 22 -5.25 5.62 -18.36
N LYS A 23 -5.19 6.96 -18.34
CA LYS A 23 -4.88 7.76 -19.51
C LYS A 23 -3.48 7.47 -20.03
N ILE A 24 -2.50 7.32 -19.13
CA ILE A 24 -1.13 6.90 -19.48
C ILE A 24 -1.12 5.53 -20.16
N LYS A 25 -1.85 4.54 -19.64
CA LYS A 25 -1.91 3.21 -20.27
C LYS A 25 -2.57 3.23 -21.63
N GLU A 26 -3.63 4.02 -21.79
CA GLU A 26 -4.31 4.22 -23.07
C GLU A 26 -3.37 4.82 -24.12
N THR A 27 -2.64 5.89 -23.78
CA THR A 27 -1.71 6.54 -24.73
C THR A 27 -0.53 5.65 -25.10
N ILE A 28 -0.04 4.81 -24.19
CA ILE A 28 0.97 3.79 -24.50
C ILE A 28 0.43 2.76 -25.50
N ILE A 29 -0.79 2.25 -25.30
CA ILE A 29 -1.40 1.26 -26.19
C ILE A 29 -1.66 1.85 -27.58
N ASN A 30 -2.07 3.12 -27.64
CA ASN A 30 -2.31 3.82 -28.89
C ASN A 30 -1.01 4.21 -29.63
N GLY A 31 0.17 3.99 -29.04
CA GLY A 31 1.46 4.39 -29.63
C GLY A 31 1.72 5.90 -29.61
N GLU A 32 0.85 6.68 -28.95
CA GLU A 32 0.91 8.14 -28.87
C GLU A 32 1.80 8.63 -27.73
N TRP A 33 2.47 7.71 -27.03
CA TRP A 33 3.23 8.02 -25.82
C TRP A 33 4.34 9.05 -26.06
N ASP A 34 5.14 8.86 -27.11
CA ASP A 34 6.27 9.74 -27.41
C ASP A 34 5.81 11.13 -27.86
N ASP A 35 4.71 11.22 -28.60
CA ASP A 35 4.15 12.49 -29.05
C ASP A 35 3.51 13.25 -27.89
N TRP A 36 2.73 12.55 -27.06
CA TRP A 36 2.15 13.12 -25.83
C TRP A 36 3.24 13.68 -24.90
N TRP A 37 4.35 12.95 -24.76
CA TRP A 37 5.48 13.39 -23.93
C TRP A 37 6.15 14.66 -24.48
N LYS A 38 6.26 14.81 -25.81
CA LYS A 38 6.82 16.02 -26.43
C LYS A 38 5.90 17.23 -26.26
N THR A 39 4.59 17.04 -26.36
CA THR A 39 3.63 18.16 -26.29
C THR A 39 3.36 18.64 -24.87
N GLU A 40 3.30 17.73 -23.90
CA GLU A 40 2.77 18.03 -22.56
C GLU A 40 3.85 18.42 -21.55
N ARG A 41 5.12 18.01 -21.77
CA ARG A 41 6.25 18.24 -20.85
C ARG A 41 6.62 19.72 -20.69
N GLU A 42 6.30 20.55 -21.68
CA GLU A 42 6.54 22.00 -21.64
C GLU A 42 5.51 22.77 -20.82
N LYS A 43 4.47 22.10 -20.29
CA LYS A 43 3.57 22.75 -19.33
C LYS A 43 4.37 23.10 -18.09
N ASN A 44 4.61 24.40 -17.92
CA ASN A 44 5.26 24.99 -16.76
C ASN A 44 4.50 24.51 -15.52
N ILE A 45 5.03 23.48 -14.84
CA ILE A 45 4.50 23.03 -13.56
C ILE A 45 4.74 24.21 -12.64
N LYS A 46 3.68 24.98 -12.36
CA LYS A 46 3.72 25.99 -11.32
C LYS A 46 4.03 25.25 -10.03
N ILE A 47 5.29 25.25 -9.63
CA ILE A 47 5.72 24.76 -8.33
C ILE A 47 5.12 25.76 -7.35
N THR A 48 3.89 25.50 -6.92
CA THR A 48 3.26 26.23 -5.82
C THR A 48 4.15 26.06 -4.61
N GLU A 49 4.45 27.18 -3.96
CA GLU A 49 5.09 27.35 -2.65
C GLU A 49 6.12 26.28 -2.28
N PHE A 50 7.39 26.69 -2.22
CA PHE A 50 8.46 25.84 -1.70
C PHE A 50 8.07 25.26 -0.33
N LYS A 51 7.76 23.96 -0.31
CA LYS A 51 7.60 23.22 0.93
C LYS A 51 9.00 22.90 1.44
N PRO A 52 9.38 23.37 2.64
CA PRO A 52 10.67 23.00 3.20
C PRO A 52 10.77 21.48 3.28
N PRO A 53 11.97 20.90 3.08
CA PRO A 53 12.18 19.48 3.29
C PRO A 53 11.72 19.10 4.70
N LEU A 54 11.05 17.95 4.83
CA LEU A 54 10.60 17.47 6.13
C LEU A 54 11.82 17.35 7.06
N PRO A 55 11.82 18.01 8.24
CA PRO A 55 12.94 17.94 9.16
C PRO A 55 13.20 16.50 9.59
N ALA A 56 14.45 16.17 9.91
CA ALA A 56 14.85 14.82 10.36
C ALA A 56 14.01 14.29 11.54
N ALA A 57 13.43 15.19 12.34
CA ALA A 57 12.47 14.87 13.40
C ALA A 57 11.23 14.08 12.90
N TYR A 58 10.78 14.30 11.66
CA TYR A 58 9.68 13.52 11.05
C TYR A 58 10.08 12.09 10.72
N PHE A 59 11.36 11.83 10.44
CA PHE A 59 11.90 10.48 10.22
C PHE A 59 12.20 9.74 11.52
N LYS A 60 12.36 10.49 12.63
CA LYS A 60 12.53 9.97 14.00
C LYS A 60 11.21 9.80 14.73
N LYS A 61 10.06 9.79 14.04
CA LYS A 61 8.90 9.13 14.61
C LYS A 61 9.29 7.67 14.68
N GLU A 62 9.74 7.24 15.86
CA GLU A 62 9.66 5.84 16.25
C GLU A 62 8.29 5.39 15.74
N ALA A 63 8.28 4.42 14.82
CA ALA A 63 7.05 3.77 14.42
C ALA A 63 6.41 3.43 15.76
N GLU A 64 5.26 4.08 16.07
CA GLU A 64 4.61 3.91 17.37
C GLU A 64 4.75 2.44 17.68
N THR A 65 5.58 2.13 18.68
CA THR A 65 5.90 0.76 19.04
C THR A 65 4.57 0.25 19.53
N SER A 66 3.78 -0.19 18.55
CA SER A 66 2.44 -0.68 18.73
C SER A 66 2.70 -1.77 19.72
N PRO A 67 2.17 -1.65 20.96
CA PRO A 67 2.50 -2.58 22.03
C PRO A 67 2.37 -3.94 21.40
N LEU A 68 3.48 -4.71 21.35
CA LEU A 68 3.62 -5.99 20.65
C LEU A 68 2.26 -6.63 20.65
N ILE A 69 1.55 -6.47 19.53
CA ILE A 69 0.10 -6.61 19.57
C ILE A 69 -0.12 -8.01 20.14
N GLU A 70 -0.88 -8.15 21.22
CA GLU A 70 -1.25 -9.48 21.70
C GLU A 70 -2.14 -10.04 20.59
N VAL A 71 -1.52 -10.61 19.55
CA VAL A 71 -2.19 -11.14 18.37
C VAL A 71 -2.94 -12.36 18.88
N THR A 72 -4.16 -12.16 19.33
CA THR A 72 -5.06 -13.26 19.59
C THR A 72 -5.40 -13.85 18.23
N ILE A 73 -4.83 -15.02 17.90
CA ILE A 73 -5.13 -15.74 16.67
C ILE A 73 -6.63 -16.09 16.68
N PRO A 74 -7.47 -15.48 15.83
CA PRO A 74 -8.93 -15.65 15.93
C PRO A 74 -9.36 -17.10 15.72
N ALA A 75 -8.59 -17.86 14.93
CA ALA A 75 -8.80 -19.28 14.70
C ALA A 75 -8.70 -20.13 15.97
N LEU A 76 -8.03 -19.65 17.03
CA LEU A 76 -7.93 -20.34 18.32
C LEU A 76 -9.12 -20.06 19.26
N ARG A 77 -9.92 -19.01 19.00
CA ARG A 77 -11.06 -18.59 19.84
C ARG A 77 -12.38 -18.45 19.07
N GLY A 78 -12.52 -19.16 17.94
CA GLY A 78 -13.71 -19.12 17.08
C GLY A 78 -14.49 -20.45 16.98
N PRO A 79 -15.60 -20.48 16.21
CA PRO A 79 -16.44 -21.68 16.04
C PRO A 79 -15.71 -22.87 15.42
N ASP A 80 -14.64 -22.60 14.68
CA ASP A 80 -13.89 -23.56 13.87
C ASP A 80 -12.71 -24.22 14.59
N GLN A 81 -12.63 -24.13 15.93
CA GLN A 81 -11.52 -24.67 16.74
C GLN A 81 -11.23 -26.16 16.53
N GLY A 82 -12.24 -26.95 16.15
CA GLY A 82 -12.12 -28.39 15.93
C GLY A 82 -11.48 -28.79 14.60
N LYS A 83 -11.14 -27.83 13.72
CA LYS A 83 -10.56 -28.16 12.41
C LYS A 83 -9.10 -28.60 12.55
N PRO A 84 -8.65 -29.62 11.80
CA PRO A 84 -7.32 -30.22 11.97
C PRO A 84 -6.16 -29.22 11.73
N TRP A 85 -6.36 -28.23 10.85
CA TRP A 85 -5.35 -27.18 10.60
C TRP A 85 -5.17 -26.21 11.78
N VAL A 86 -6.17 -26.07 12.67
CA VAL A 86 -6.06 -25.22 13.87
C VAL A 86 -5.07 -25.81 14.87
N GLY A 87 -4.96 -27.14 14.95
CA GLY A 87 -3.97 -27.81 15.79
C GLY A 87 -2.52 -27.52 15.37
N VAL A 88 -2.27 -27.38 14.07
CA VAL A 88 -0.95 -27.00 13.54
C VAL A 88 -0.60 -25.56 13.92
N LEU A 89 -1.56 -24.64 13.80
CA LEU A 89 -1.37 -23.23 14.19
C LEU A 89 -1.07 -23.08 15.69
N ARG A 90 -1.73 -23.88 16.53
CA ARG A 90 -1.50 -23.89 17.98
C ARG A 90 -0.06 -24.27 18.33
N ARG A 91 0.46 -25.33 17.71
CA ARG A 91 1.86 -25.77 17.89
C ARG A 91 2.87 -24.72 17.44
N LEU A 92 2.60 -24.05 16.32
CA LEU A 92 3.45 -22.98 15.81
C LEU A 92 3.44 -21.75 16.73
N SER A 93 2.30 -21.41 17.32
CA SER A 93 2.21 -20.30 18.27
C SER A 93 2.98 -20.58 19.56
N GLU A 94 2.97 -21.82 20.06
CA GLU A 94 3.71 -22.22 21.27
C GLU A 94 5.22 -22.22 21.05
N ALA A 95 5.69 -22.61 19.85
CA ALA A 95 7.10 -22.65 19.50
C ALA A 95 7.76 -21.26 19.37
N GLY A 96 6.97 -20.22 19.10
CA GLY A 96 7.45 -18.84 18.97
C GLY A 96 7.69 -18.12 20.29
N TYR A 97 7.26 -18.67 21.43
CA TYR A 97 7.38 -18.04 22.76
C TYR A 97 8.64 -18.44 23.55
N TYR A 98 9.43 -19.41 23.06
CA TYR A 98 10.62 -19.95 23.76
C TYR A 98 11.95 -19.72 23.01
N ASN A 99 12.03 -18.74 22.11
CA ASN A 99 13.30 -18.26 21.52
C ASN A 99 13.45 -16.76 21.70
#